data_AF-G5DZ65-F1
#
_entry.id   AF-G5DZ65-F1
#
_cell.length_a   1.000
_cell.length_b   1.000
_cell.length_c   1.000
_cell.angle_alpha   90.00
_cell.angle_beta   90.00
_cell.angle_gamma   90.00
#
_symmetry.space_group_name_H-M   'P 1'
#
loop_
_entity.id
_entity.type
_entity.pdbx_description
1 polymer ?
#
loop_
_entity_poly.entity_id
_entity_poly.type
_entity_poly.pdbx_seq_one_letter_code
_entity_poly.pdbx_strand_id
1 'polypeptide(L)'
;IEASTVEIEERGVKLRLTVVDTPGYGDSMSCVDCFKPIISYVDEQFERYLHDESGLNRRHIVDNRVHCCFYFISPFGHGLKPLDVEFMKALHSRVNIVPVIAKADTLTLKERERLKRRVLDEIEEHGIKIYQLPDAESDEDEDFKETRLLK
;
A
#
# COMPACT_ATOMS: atom_id res chain seq x y z
N ILE A 1 13.09 -7.12 7.27
CA ILE A 1 12.55 -6.54 6.02
C ILE A 1 13.34 -7.19 4.91
N GLU A 2 12.66 -7.95 4.05
CA GLU A 2 13.29 -8.68 2.95
C GLU A 2 12.81 -8.05 1.65
N ALA A 3 13.74 -7.68 0.76
CA ALA A 3 13.41 -7.11 -0.54
C ALA A 3 13.76 -8.11 -1.64
N SER A 4 12.79 -8.43 -2.49
CA SER A 4 12.95 -9.28 -3.66
C SER A 4 12.70 -8.47 -4.92
N THR A 5 13.62 -8.49 -5.86
CA THR A 5 13.49 -7.78 -7.14
C THR A 5 13.26 -8.79 -8.26
N VAL A 6 12.21 -8.57 -9.04
CA VAL A 6 11.76 -9.42 -10.14
C VAL A 6 11.62 -8.55 -11.39
N GLU A 7 12.12 -9.04 -12.52
CA GLU A 7 11.86 -8.43 -13.82
C GLU A 7 10.61 -9.07 -14.44
N ILE A 8 9.65 -8.22 -14.83
CA ILE A 8 8.36 -8.62 -15.37
C ILE A 8 8.21 -7.95 -16.74
N GLU A 9 7.64 -8.66 -17.70
CA GLU A 9 7.27 -8.09 -18.99
C GLU A 9 5.75 -8.07 -19.11
N GLU A 10 5.15 -6.89 -19.20
CA GLU A 10 3.71 -6.72 -19.34
C GLU A 10 3.41 -5.91 -20.60
N ARG A 11 2.62 -6.49 -21.51
CA ARG A 11 2.21 -5.86 -22.79
C ARG A 11 3.39 -5.29 -23.61
N GLY A 12 4.56 -5.95 -23.55
CA GLY A 12 5.78 -5.54 -24.27
C GLY A 12 6.64 -4.49 -23.55
N VAL A 13 6.27 -4.10 -22.32
CA VAL A 13 7.07 -3.21 -21.47
C VAL A 13 7.79 -4.04 -20.41
N LYS A 14 9.12 -3.90 -20.32
CA LYS A 14 9.93 -4.53 -19.28
C LYS A 14 9.96 -3.63 -18.04
N LEU A 15 9.52 -4.19 -16.93
CA LEU A 15 9.37 -3.54 -15.64
C LEU A 15 10.25 -4.25 -14.62
N ARG A 16 10.87 -3.50 -13.72
CA ARG A 16 11.59 -4.05 -12.57
C ARG A 16 10.75 -3.81 -11.32
N LEU A 17 10.11 -4.86 -10.82
CA LEU A 17 9.30 -4.82 -9.63
C LEU A 17 10.15 -5.21 -8.42
N THR A 18 10.16 -4.39 -7.37
CA THR A 18 10.75 -4.75 -6.09
C THR A 18 9.63 -4.92 -5.06
N VAL A 19 9.52 -6.11 -4.49
CA VAL A 19 8.58 -6.43 -3.42
C VAL A 19 9.34 -6.42 -2.10
N VAL A 20 8.88 -5.61 -1.16
CA VAL A 20 9.46 -5.50 0.17
C VAL A 20 8.51 -6.13 1.18
N ASP A 21 8.92 -7.25 1.75
CA ASP A 21 8.15 -7.98 2.76
C ASP A 21 8.55 -7.55 4.17
N THR A 22 7.54 -7.46 5.04
CA THR A 22 7.68 -7.15 6.47
C THR A 22 7.30 -8.37 7.32
N PRO A 23 8.14 -9.43 7.36
CA PRO A 23 7.87 -10.61 8.15
C PRO A 23 7.79 -10.27 9.64
N GLY A 24 6.85 -10.90 10.36
CA GLY A 24 6.64 -10.70 11.80
C GLY A 24 5.72 -9.54 12.18
N TYR A 25 5.12 -8.83 11.22
CA TYR A 25 4.07 -7.84 11.52
C TYR A 25 2.84 -8.53 12.12
N GLY A 26 2.51 -8.19 13.38
CA GLY A 26 1.33 -8.70 14.09
C GLY A 26 1.50 -10.01 14.87
N ASP A 27 2.73 -10.57 14.96
CA ASP A 27 3.00 -11.86 15.60
C ASP A 27 3.48 -11.74 17.06
N SER A 28 4.00 -10.56 17.45
CA SER A 28 4.55 -10.30 18.79
C SER A 28 3.51 -9.70 19.75
N MET A 29 3.53 -10.19 21.00
CA MET A 29 2.58 -9.85 22.08
C MET A 29 2.58 -8.37 22.50
N SER A 30 3.57 -7.57 22.05
CA SER A 30 3.68 -6.14 22.30
C SER A 30 3.77 -5.37 20.96
N CYS A 31 2.62 -5.08 20.37
CA CYS A 31 2.53 -4.60 18.98
C CYS A 31 2.67 -3.07 18.82
N VAL A 32 2.89 -2.32 19.91
CA VAL A 32 2.91 -0.84 19.92
C VAL A 32 4.01 -0.26 19.02
N ASP A 33 5.10 -1.01 18.80
CA ASP A 33 6.28 -0.53 18.07
C ASP A 33 6.60 -1.34 16.80
N CYS A 34 5.75 -2.29 16.39
CA CYS A 34 6.04 -3.18 15.27
C CYS A 34 6.18 -2.46 13.92
N PHE A 35 5.60 -1.27 13.79
CA PHE A 35 5.65 -0.47 12.56
C PHE A 35 6.79 0.54 12.48
N LYS A 36 7.45 0.87 13.60
CA LYS A 36 8.63 1.75 13.61
C LYS A 36 9.73 1.32 12.63
N PRO A 37 10.14 0.04 12.55
CA PRO A 37 11.16 -0.37 11.59
C PRO A 37 10.71 -0.22 10.14
N ILE A 38 9.41 -0.38 9.86
CA ILE A 38 8.85 -0.21 8.51
C ILE A 38 8.94 1.26 8.09
N ILE A 39 8.53 2.17 8.97
CA ILE A 39 8.63 3.61 8.72
C ILE A 39 10.10 4.04 8.55
N SER A 40 10.98 3.55 9.43
CA SER A 40 12.41 3.85 9.35
C SER A 40 13.02 3.39 8.02
N TYR A 41 12.61 2.22 7.51
CA TYR A 41 13.07 1.71 6.22
C TYR A 41 12.61 2.59 5.06
N VAL A 42 11.34 3.01 5.08
CA VAL A 42 10.79 3.94 4.07
C VAL A 42 11.54 5.26 4.09
N ASP A 43 11.75 5.84 5.28
CA ASP A 43 12.47 7.10 5.46
C ASP A 43 13.94 6.97 4.99
N GLU A 44 14.61 5.84 5.26
CA GLU A 44 15.97 5.55 4.77
C GLU A 44 16.03 5.46 3.24
N GLN A 45 15.03 4.84 2.59
CA GLN A 45 15.00 4.80 1.12
C GLN A 45 14.82 6.20 0.51
N PHE A 46 14.02 7.06 1.14
CA PHE A 46 13.87 8.46 0.72
C PHE A 46 15.16 9.25 0.92
N GLU A 47 15.82 9.11 2.07
CA GLU A 47 17.07 9.80 2.36
C GLU A 47 18.19 9.39 1.39
N ARG A 48 18.28 8.09 1.08
CA ARG A 48 19.23 7.58 0.09
C ARG A 48 19.02 8.19 -1.30
N TYR A 49 17.75 8.26 -1.74
CA TYR A 49 17.41 8.91 -3.00
C TYR A 49 17.79 10.41 -3.00
N LEU A 50 17.48 11.11 -1.90
CA LEU A 50 17.80 12.53 -1.75
C LEU A 50 19.32 12.79 -1.76
N HIS A 51 20.09 11.91 -1.14
CA HIS A 51 21.56 11.99 -1.12
C HIS A 51 22.14 11.81 -2.53
N ASP A 52 21.67 10.80 -3.27
CA ASP A 52 22.11 10.51 -4.63
C ASP A 52 21.72 11.63 -5.62
N GLU A 53 20.55 12.26 -5.43
CA GLU A 53 20.10 13.43 -6.20
C GLU A 53 20.94 14.69 -5.89
N SER A 54 21.27 14.91 -4.62
CA SER A 54 22.07 16.05 -4.16
C SER A 54 23.54 15.93 -4.54
N GLY A 55 24.03 14.71 -4.76
CA GLY A 55 25.40 14.42 -5.14
C GLY A 55 25.81 14.94 -6.53
N LEU A 56 27.12 14.86 -6.81
CA LEU A 56 27.71 15.28 -8.08
C LEU A 56 27.47 14.28 -9.23
N ASN A 57 27.11 13.03 -8.92
CA ASN A 57 27.10 11.92 -9.89
C ASN A 57 25.66 11.47 -10.25
N ARG A 58 24.87 12.39 -10.80
CA ARG A 58 23.41 12.24 -11.05
C ARG A 58 23.01 11.35 -12.23
N ARG A 59 23.95 10.73 -12.95
CA ARG A 59 23.66 10.07 -14.24
C ARG A 59 23.00 8.70 -14.13
N HIS A 60 23.16 8.01 -12.98
CA HIS A 60 22.63 6.66 -12.76
C HIS A 60 22.03 6.52 -11.35
N ILE A 61 21.04 7.35 -11.03
CA ILE A 61 20.30 7.24 -9.77
C ILE A 61 19.35 6.05 -9.88
N VAL A 62 19.42 5.14 -8.92
CA VAL A 62 18.50 4.00 -8.82
C VAL A 62 17.39 4.36 -7.84
N ASP A 63 16.15 4.42 -8.32
CA ASP A 63 15.00 4.65 -7.45
C ASP A 63 14.66 3.39 -6.65
N ASN A 64 14.90 3.44 -5.35
CA ASN A 64 14.53 2.38 -4.39
C ASN A 64 13.39 2.82 -3.45
N ARG A 65 12.73 3.96 -3.73
CA ARG A 65 11.64 4.46 -2.89
C ARG A 65 10.45 3.51 -2.96
N VAL A 66 9.72 3.43 -1.85
CA VAL A 66 8.48 2.64 -1.80
C VAL A 66 7.36 3.43 -2.45
N HIS A 67 6.91 3.00 -3.64
CA HIS A 67 5.88 3.71 -4.40
C HIS A 67 4.46 3.49 -3.85
N CYS A 68 4.20 2.28 -3.32
CA CYS A 68 2.89 1.87 -2.84
C CYS A 68 3.04 0.87 -1.70
N CYS A 69 2.13 0.94 -0.72
CA CYS A 69 2.01 -0.01 0.38
C CYS A 69 0.66 -0.70 0.33
N PHE A 70 0.66 -2.02 0.20
CA PHE A 70 -0.55 -2.83 0.30
C PHE A 70 -0.80 -3.17 1.76
N TYR A 71 -1.90 -2.65 2.30
CA TYR A 71 -2.28 -2.88 3.68
C TYR A 71 -3.37 -3.93 3.79
N PHE A 72 -3.04 -5.08 4.36
CA PHE A 72 -3.96 -6.21 4.50
C PHE A 72 -4.82 -6.08 5.77
N ILE A 73 -6.09 -5.75 5.59
CA ILE A 73 -7.08 -5.67 6.66
C ILE A 73 -7.65 -7.07 6.91
N SER A 74 -7.71 -7.49 8.17
CA SER A 74 -8.28 -8.78 8.55
C SER A 74 -9.80 -8.80 8.33
N PRO A 75 -10.37 -9.84 7.69
CA PRO A 75 -11.81 -9.93 7.43
C PRO A 75 -12.60 -10.30 8.69
N PHE A 76 -11.94 -10.82 9.73
CA PHE A 76 -12.57 -11.28 10.96
C PHE A 76 -12.94 -10.13 11.92
N GLY A 77 -12.65 -8.88 11.54
CA GLY A 77 -12.93 -7.68 12.33
C GLY A 77 -14.24 -7.01 11.94
N HIS A 78 -14.82 -6.25 12.86
CA HIS A 78 -15.96 -5.38 12.58
C HIS A 78 -15.59 -4.00 12.00
N GLY A 79 -14.29 -3.72 11.90
CA GLY A 79 -13.67 -2.46 11.48
C GLY A 79 -12.14 -2.55 11.57
N LEU A 80 -11.46 -1.41 11.51
CA LEU A 80 -10.02 -1.25 11.67
C LEU A 80 -9.62 -1.43 13.12
N LYS A 81 -8.51 -2.14 13.36
CA LYS A 81 -7.95 -2.21 14.71
C LYS A 81 -7.27 -0.88 15.04
N PRO A 82 -7.20 -0.47 16.32
CA PRO A 82 -6.47 0.73 16.72
C PRO A 82 -5.02 0.74 16.23
N LEU A 83 -4.36 -0.42 16.22
CA LEU A 83 -3.02 -0.59 15.66
C LEU A 83 -2.97 -0.26 14.16
N ASP A 84 -3.97 -0.69 13.40
CA ASP A 84 -4.07 -0.47 11.95
C ASP A 84 -4.23 1.03 11.67
N VAL A 85 -5.04 1.71 12.48
CA VAL A 85 -5.23 3.16 12.42
C VAL A 85 -3.92 3.90 12.71
N GLU A 86 -3.21 3.55 13.78
CA GLU A 86 -1.92 4.19 14.11
C GLU A 86 -0.88 3.99 13.00
N PHE A 87 -0.81 2.77 12.45
CA PHE A 87 0.07 2.46 11.34
C PHE A 87 -0.24 3.29 10.10
N MET A 88 -1.49 3.29 9.66
CA MET A 88 -1.92 4.03 8.48
C MET A 88 -1.81 5.54 8.68
N LYS A 89 -2.04 6.04 9.91
CA LYS A 89 -1.79 7.45 10.25
C LYS A 89 -0.32 7.84 10.11
N ALA A 90 0.60 6.96 10.51
CA ALA A 90 2.01 7.25 10.43
C ALA A 90 2.57 7.12 8.99
N LEU A 91 1.99 6.22 8.18
CA LEU A 91 2.50 5.90 6.85
C LEU A 91 1.85 6.73 5.72
N HIS A 92 0.61 7.22 5.88
CA HIS A 92 -0.13 7.86 4.77
C HIS A 92 0.54 9.13 4.21
N SER A 93 1.43 9.77 4.96
CA SER A 93 2.14 10.97 4.52
C SER A 93 3.38 10.66 3.68
N ARG A 94 3.84 9.41 3.71
CA ARG A 94 5.10 8.96 3.09
C ARG A 94 4.86 8.11 1.85
N VAL A 95 3.86 7.23 1.91
CA VAL A 95 3.59 6.23 0.86
C VAL A 95 2.11 6.18 0.54
N ASN A 96 1.80 5.90 -0.73
CA ASN A 96 0.44 5.62 -1.19
C ASN A 96 -0.05 4.31 -0.58
N ILE A 97 -1.04 4.38 0.31
CA ILE A 97 -1.62 3.19 0.95
C ILE A 97 -2.80 2.69 0.12
N VAL A 98 -2.79 1.41 -0.23
CA VAL A 98 -3.93 0.70 -0.83
C VAL A 98 -4.44 -0.32 0.18
N PRO A 99 -5.60 -0.08 0.83
CA PRO A 99 -6.20 -1.04 1.74
C PRO A 99 -6.81 -2.22 0.97
N VAL A 100 -6.45 -3.43 1.37
CA VAL A 100 -6.93 -4.69 0.78
C VAL A 100 -7.55 -5.55 1.88
N ILE A 101 -8.79 -5.99 1.70
CA ILE A 101 -9.42 -6.95 2.61
C ILE A 101 -8.81 -8.33 2.35
N ALA A 102 -8.07 -8.86 3.32
CA ALA A 102 -7.47 -10.18 3.24
C ALA A 102 -8.54 -11.27 3.33
N LYS A 103 -8.27 -12.45 2.75
CA LYS A 103 -9.14 -13.64 2.80
C LYS A 103 -10.63 -13.31 2.56
N ALA A 104 -10.91 -12.55 1.50
CA ALA A 104 -12.26 -12.10 1.18
C ALA A 104 -13.25 -13.26 0.88
N ASP A 105 -12.73 -14.45 0.61
CA ASP A 105 -13.47 -15.70 0.46
C ASP A 105 -14.20 -16.15 1.73
N THR A 106 -13.76 -15.69 2.91
CA THR A 106 -14.43 -16.02 4.18
C THR A 106 -15.66 -15.16 4.46
N LEU A 107 -15.94 -14.14 3.65
CA LEU A 107 -17.02 -13.18 3.85
C LEU A 107 -18.13 -13.37 2.81
N THR A 108 -19.38 -13.25 3.24
CA THR A 108 -20.50 -13.16 2.29
C THR A 108 -20.49 -11.81 1.57
N LEU A 109 -21.16 -11.71 0.41
CA LEU A 109 -21.27 -10.45 -0.35
C LEU A 109 -21.81 -9.29 0.50
N LYS A 110 -22.81 -9.56 1.35
CA LYS A 110 -23.41 -8.57 2.27
C LYS A 110 -22.43 -8.11 3.34
N GLU A 111 -21.65 -9.03 3.90
CA GLU A 111 -20.63 -8.72 4.91
C GLU A 111 -19.47 -7.95 4.31
N ARG A 112 -19.04 -8.30 3.09
CA ARG A 112 -18.02 -7.57 2.32
C ARG A 112 -18.41 -6.11 2.13
N GLU A 113 -19.64 -5.84 1.69
CA GLU A 113 -20.13 -4.46 1.49
C GLU A 113 -20.25 -3.69 2.79
N ARG A 114 -20.65 -4.36 3.88
CA ARG A 114 -20.74 -3.75 5.21
C ARG A 114 -19.35 -3.40 5.75
N LEU A 115 -18.39 -4.32 5.62
CA LEU A 115 -17.01 -4.10 6.06
C LEU A 115 -16.35 -3.00 5.22
N LYS A 116 -16.53 -3.03 3.90
CA LYS A 116 -16.01 -2.00 3.00
C LYS A 116 -16.50 -0.60 3.37
N ARG A 117 -17.80 -0.43 3.62
CA ARG A 117 -18.35 0.87 4.05
C ARG A 117 -17.76 1.32 5.38
N ARG A 118 -17.76 0.45 6.39
CA ARG A 118 -17.19 0.78 7.70
C ARG A 118 -15.72 1.18 7.64
N VAL A 119 -14.91 0.44 6.88
CA VAL A 119 -13.49 0.76 6.72
C VAL A 119 -13.32 2.12 6.05
N LEU A 120 -14.13 2.45 5.04
CA LEU A 120 -14.09 3.77 4.40
C LEU A 120 -14.50 4.89 5.37
N ASP A 121 -15.59 4.68 6.13
CA ASP A 121 -16.07 5.64 7.13
C ASP A 121 -15.00 5.89 8.21
N GLU A 122 -14.36 4.82 8.72
CA GLU A 122 -13.29 4.93 9.72
C GLU A 122 -12.03 5.59 9.15
N ILE A 123 -11.65 5.34 7.90
CA ILE A 123 -10.52 5.99 7.23
C ILE A 123 -10.76 7.50 7.16
N GLU A 124 -11.98 7.92 6.79
CA GLU A 124 -12.38 9.32 6.70
C GLU A 124 -12.42 9.98 8.08
N GLU A 125 -13.03 9.33 9.08
CA GLU A 125 -13.10 9.81 10.47
C GLU A 125 -11.71 10.04 11.07
N HIS A 126 -10.77 9.15 10.75
CA HIS A 126 -9.39 9.24 11.23
C HIS A 126 -8.50 10.15 10.37
N GLY A 127 -9.01 10.69 9.25
CA GLY A 127 -8.26 11.57 8.34
C GLY A 127 -7.10 10.88 7.63
N ILE A 128 -7.20 9.56 7.39
CA ILE A 128 -6.17 8.78 6.71
C ILE A 128 -6.29 8.98 5.19
N LYS A 129 -5.21 9.41 4.55
CA LYS A 129 -5.16 9.57 3.09
C LYS A 129 -4.76 8.26 2.43
N ILE A 130 -5.71 7.60 1.78
CA ILE A 130 -5.43 6.43 0.94
C ILE A 130 -5.22 6.86 -0.52
N TYR A 131 -4.60 5.98 -1.29
CA TYR A 131 -4.43 6.19 -2.72
C TYR A 131 -5.80 6.26 -3.40
N GLN A 132 -6.12 7.42 -3.97
CA GLN A 132 -7.26 7.58 -4.86
C GLN A 132 -6.75 7.37 -6.28
N LEU A 133 -7.40 6.44 -6.99
CA LEU A 133 -7.21 6.36 -8.42
C LEU A 133 -7.58 7.72 -9.00
N PRO A 134 -6.73 8.32 -9.86
CA PRO A 134 -7.10 9.54 -10.54
C PRO A 134 -8.44 9.30 -11.24
N ASP A 135 -9.39 10.23 -11.04
CA ASP A 135 -10.61 10.22 -11.82
C ASP A 135 -10.20 10.21 -13.28
N ALA A 136 -10.70 9.23 -14.03
CA ALA A 136 -10.46 9.13 -15.45
C ALA A 136 -11.14 10.31 -16.13
N GLU A 137 -10.51 11.48 -16.08
CA GLU A 137 -10.78 12.54 -17.03
C GLU A 137 -10.30 12.04 -18.38
N SER A 138 -11.28 11.57 -19.17
CA SER A 138 -11.32 11.55 -20.63
C SER A 138 -9.96 11.65 -21.34
N ASP A 139 -9.34 10.52 -21.64
CA ASP A 139 -9.10 10.07 -23.02
C ASP A 139 -8.24 8.80 -23.01
N GLU A 140 -8.65 7.84 -23.86
CA GLU A 140 -7.93 6.60 -24.23
C GLU A 140 -7.90 5.46 -23.19
N ASP A 141 -9.00 4.68 -23.16
CA ASP A 141 -9.01 3.22 -23.36
C ASP A 141 -10.36 2.63 -22.91
N GLU A 142 -11.28 2.43 -23.85
CA GLU A 142 -12.59 1.80 -23.62
C GLU A 142 -12.50 0.32 -23.17
N ASP A 143 -11.31 -0.30 -23.20
CA ASP A 143 -11.12 -1.71 -22.84
C ASP A 143 -11.06 -1.98 -21.32
N PHE A 144 -10.89 -0.97 -20.46
CA PHE A 144 -10.83 -1.19 -19.00
C PHE A 144 -12.19 -1.14 -18.29
N LYS A 145 -13.25 -0.70 -18.99
CA LYS A 145 -14.58 -0.57 -18.38
C LYS A 145 -15.35 -1.89 -18.29
N GLU A 146 -15.11 -2.85 -19.18
CA GLU A 146 -15.85 -4.13 -19.16
C GLU A 146 -15.53 -5.01 -17.93
N THR A 147 -14.32 -4.94 -17.39
CA THR A 147 -13.93 -5.80 -16.25
C THR A 147 -14.51 -5.35 -14.90
N ARG A 148 -15.01 -4.11 -14.78
CA ARG A 148 -15.59 -3.59 -13.53
C ARG A 148 -17.09 -3.91 -13.35
N LEU A 149 -17.77 -4.41 -14.38
CA LEU A 149 -19.19 -4.77 -14.33
C LEU A 149 -19.45 -6.28 -14.17
N LEU A 150 -18.40 -7.11 -14.19
CA LEU A 150 -18.49 -8.56 -13.98
C LEU A 150 -17.46 -9.04 -12.94
N LYS A 151 -17.71 -8.76 -11.65
CA LYS A 151 -17.39 -9.63 -10.49
C LYS A 151 -17.78 -9.03 -9.15
#